data_AF-A0A4Y0BMW0-F1
#
_entry.id   AF-A0A4Y0BMW0-F1
#
_cell.length_a   1.000
_cell.length_b   1.000
_cell.length_c   1.000
_cell.angle_alpha   90.00
_cell.angle_beta   90.00
_cell.angle_gamma   90.00
#
_symmetry.space_group_name_H-M   'P 1'
#
loop_
_entity.id
_entity.type
_entity.pdbx_description
1 polymer ?
#
loop_
_entity_poly.entity_id
_entity_poly.type
_entity_poly.pdbx_seq_one_letter_code
_entity_poly.pdbx_strand_id
1 'polypeptide(L)'
;MKTIACLVFASAIVASAMAAITEEQREAARQLAGKCMQQTGASEEEVNRLRSGDTENADRNTRCFVQCFFQGAGFVDQDGNVQTEELTEKLASEYGQEKADELVARCRNNAGPDACERSFRLLQCYMENRASLI
;
A
#
# COMPACT_ATOMS: atom_id res chain seq x y z
N MET A 1 -7.82 29.88 -52.30
CA MET A 1 -6.97 28.83 -51.69
C MET A 1 -7.15 28.98 -50.19
N LYS A 2 -7.99 28.14 -49.58
CA LYS A 2 -7.58 26.97 -48.76
C LYS A 2 -6.72 27.48 -47.59
N THR A 3 -7.13 27.43 -46.32
CA THR A 3 -7.79 26.31 -45.63
C THR A 3 -8.30 26.75 -44.26
N ILE A 4 -9.45 26.23 -43.85
CA ILE A 4 -9.85 26.06 -42.46
C ILE A 4 -8.72 25.32 -41.72
N ALA A 5 -8.27 25.81 -40.57
CA ALA A 5 -7.38 25.04 -39.69
C ALA A 5 -7.69 25.35 -38.23
N CYS A 6 -8.58 24.52 -37.70
CA CYS A 6 -8.61 23.98 -36.36
C CYS A 6 -8.41 24.96 -35.19
N LEU A 7 -9.54 25.26 -34.54
CA LEU A 7 -9.68 25.26 -33.08
C LEU A 7 -8.95 24.04 -32.49
N VAL A 8 -7.64 24.15 -32.31
CA VAL A 8 -6.93 23.25 -31.42
C VAL A 8 -7.13 23.88 -30.05
N PHE A 9 -8.18 23.41 -29.37
CA PHE A 9 -8.19 23.37 -27.92
C PHE A 9 -6.82 22.82 -27.51
N ALA A 10 -5.91 23.73 -27.13
CA ALA A 10 -4.83 23.40 -26.22
C ALA A 10 -5.51 23.10 -24.87
N SER A 11 -6.23 21.97 -24.85
CA SER A 11 -6.35 21.15 -23.67
C SER A 11 -4.91 20.86 -23.32
N ALA A 12 -4.37 21.70 -22.44
CA ALA A 12 -3.18 21.40 -21.69
C ALA A 12 -3.39 19.97 -21.24
N ILE A 13 -2.53 19.10 -21.75
CA ILE A 13 -2.42 17.70 -21.42
C ILE A 13 -2.66 17.66 -19.92
N VAL A 14 -3.84 17.17 -19.52
CA VAL A 14 -4.04 16.77 -18.14
C VAL A 14 -3.08 15.61 -18.05
N ALA A 15 -1.84 15.91 -17.65
CA ALA A 15 -0.92 14.94 -17.14
C ALA A 15 -1.71 14.38 -15.97
N SER A 16 -2.42 13.29 -16.23
CA SER A 16 -3.04 12.47 -15.23
C SER A 16 -1.89 12.17 -14.29
N ALA A 17 -1.84 12.90 -13.19
CA ALA A 17 -0.99 12.59 -12.06
C ALA A 17 -1.59 11.34 -11.45
N MET A 18 -1.48 10.21 -12.17
CA MET A 18 -1.20 8.96 -11.51
C MET A 18 0.13 9.25 -10.84
N ALA A 19 0.10 9.55 -9.55
CA ALA A 19 1.29 9.63 -8.73
C ALA A 19 1.93 8.23 -8.80
N ALA A 20 2.69 7.98 -9.86
CA ALA A 20 3.48 6.78 -10.00
C ALA A 20 4.50 6.86 -8.88
N ILE A 21 4.48 5.86 -7.99
CA ILE A 21 5.48 5.66 -6.93
C ILE A 21 6.86 5.98 -7.53
N THR A 22 7.57 6.93 -6.95
CA THR A 22 8.86 7.38 -7.49
C THR A 22 9.87 6.23 -7.47
N GLU A 23 10.86 6.24 -8.36
CA GLU A 23 11.89 5.19 -8.34
C GLU A 23 12.66 5.17 -7.00
N GLU A 24 12.78 6.32 -6.33
CA GLU A 24 13.32 6.41 -4.97
C GLU A 24 12.44 5.67 -3.95
N GLN A 25 11.12 5.88 -3.97
CA GLN A 25 10.18 5.17 -3.10
C GLN A 25 10.18 3.66 -3.36
N ARG A 26 10.30 3.25 -4.63
CA ARG A 26 10.41 1.84 -5.00
C ARG A 26 11.68 1.20 -4.45
N GLU A 27 12.80 1.92 -4.54
CA GLU A 27 14.07 1.42 -4.03
C GLU A 27 14.08 1.33 -2.51
N ALA A 28 13.56 2.34 -1.81
CA ALA A 28 13.37 2.30 -0.37
C ALA A 28 12.49 1.12 0.07
N ALA A 29 11.38 0.86 -0.65
CA ALA A 29 10.52 -0.29 -0.40
C ALA A 29 11.24 -1.62 -0.63
N ARG A 30 12.07 -1.76 -1.68
CA ARG A 30 12.86 -2.97 -1.93
C ARG A 30 13.87 -3.23 -0.82
N GLN A 31 14.58 -2.20 -0.38
CA GLN A 31 15.56 -2.31 0.72
C GLN A 31 14.88 -2.70 2.03
N LEU A 32 13.74 -2.09 2.34
CA LEU A 32 12.95 -2.43 3.51
C LEU A 32 12.45 -3.88 3.46
N ALA A 33 11.93 -4.32 2.30
CA ALA A 33 11.51 -5.70 2.11
C ALA A 33 12.68 -6.69 2.30
N GLY A 34 13.85 -6.40 1.74
CA GLY A 34 15.06 -7.21 1.93
C GLY A 34 15.44 -7.37 3.40
N LYS A 35 15.45 -6.26 4.15
CA LYS A 35 15.72 -6.27 5.60
C LYS A 35 14.67 -7.10 6.35
N CYS A 36 13.39 -6.92 6.05
CA CYS A 36 12.32 -7.64 6.73
C CYS A 36 12.33 -9.14 6.43
N MET A 37 12.64 -9.56 5.20
CA MET A 37 12.85 -10.98 4.88
C MET A 37 14.00 -11.56 5.71
N GLN A 38 15.13 -10.84 5.82
CA GLN A 38 16.27 -11.28 6.63
C GLN A 38 15.90 -11.40 8.13
N GLN A 39 15.13 -10.48 8.67
CA GLN A 39 14.75 -10.47 10.08
C GLN A 39 13.74 -11.55 10.45
N THR A 40 12.82 -11.86 9.54
CA THR A 40 11.66 -12.74 9.84
C THR A 40 11.84 -14.15 9.30
N GLY A 41 12.72 -14.35 8.32
CA GLY A 41 12.83 -15.61 7.59
C GLY A 41 11.71 -15.85 6.60
N ALA A 42 10.91 -14.84 6.24
CA ALA A 42 9.93 -14.94 5.16
C ALA A 42 10.64 -15.19 3.81
N SER A 43 10.10 -16.10 3.00
CA SER A 43 10.68 -16.40 1.69
C SER A 43 10.28 -15.34 0.67
N GLU A 44 11.11 -15.16 -0.35
CA GLU A 44 10.80 -14.27 -1.47
C GLU A 44 9.52 -14.70 -2.20
N GLU A 45 9.24 -16.01 -2.26
CA GLU A 45 8.01 -16.55 -2.85
C GLU A 45 6.78 -16.06 -2.09
N GLU A 46 6.74 -16.22 -0.77
CA GLU A 46 5.65 -15.77 0.09
C GLU A 46 5.42 -14.26 -0.04
N VAL A 47 6.49 -13.47 0.00
CA VAL A 47 6.42 -12.01 -0.15
C VAL A 47 5.88 -11.60 -1.52
N ASN A 48 6.26 -12.31 -2.59
CA ASN A 48 5.73 -12.05 -3.93
C ASN A 48 4.25 -12.42 -4.04
N ARG A 49 3.78 -13.45 -3.35
CA ARG A 49 2.34 -13.76 -3.27
C ARG A 49 1.56 -12.62 -2.62
N LEU A 50 2.05 -12.09 -1.48
CA LEU A 50 1.44 -10.91 -0.84
C LEU A 50 1.32 -9.71 -1.79
N ARG A 51 2.36 -9.45 -2.60
CA ARG A 51 2.36 -8.34 -3.59
C ARG A 51 1.30 -8.52 -4.68
N SER A 52 0.95 -9.75 -5.02
CA SER A 52 -0.14 -10.06 -5.96
C SER A 52 -1.53 -9.99 -5.32
N GLY A 53 -1.59 -9.80 -3.99
CA GLY A 53 -2.83 -9.80 -3.20
C GLY A 53 -3.24 -11.19 -2.70
N ASP A 54 -2.44 -12.23 -2.96
CA ASP A 54 -2.64 -13.55 -2.38
C ASP A 54 -2.14 -13.56 -0.94
N THR A 55 -3.07 -13.66 -0.01
CA THR A 55 -2.82 -13.75 1.43
C THR A 55 -3.18 -15.13 2.00
N GLU A 56 -3.52 -16.08 1.13
CA GLU A 56 -3.90 -17.42 1.57
C GLU A 56 -2.67 -18.16 2.11
N ASN A 57 -2.90 -18.93 3.19
CA ASN A 57 -1.90 -19.81 3.79
C ASN A 57 -0.57 -19.15 4.22
N ALA A 58 -0.51 -17.81 4.30
CA ALA A 58 0.68 -17.09 4.74
C ALA A 58 1.12 -17.59 6.12
N ASP A 59 2.36 -18.05 6.22
CA ASP A 59 2.92 -18.59 7.45
C ASP A 59 3.25 -17.48 8.47
N ARG A 60 3.71 -17.90 9.65
CA ARG A 60 4.03 -16.95 10.72
C ARG A 60 5.11 -15.94 10.31
N ASN A 61 6.14 -16.38 9.61
CA ASN A 61 7.25 -15.53 9.18
C ASN A 61 6.75 -14.45 8.22
N THR A 62 5.88 -14.84 7.28
CA THR A 62 5.25 -13.97 6.28
C THR A 62 4.32 -12.94 6.92
N ARG A 63 3.56 -13.32 7.94
CA ARG A 63 2.74 -12.35 8.72
C ARG A 63 3.61 -11.36 9.48
N CYS A 64 4.70 -11.83 10.08
CA CYS A 64 5.66 -10.95 10.75
C CYS A 64 6.44 -10.07 9.76
N PHE A 65 6.65 -10.52 8.52
CA PHE A 65 7.19 -9.68 7.45
C PHE A 65 6.27 -8.47 7.20
N VAL A 66 4.95 -8.65 7.19
CA VAL A 66 3.99 -7.54 7.03
C VAL A 66 4.11 -6.54 8.19
N GLN A 67 4.19 -7.01 9.43
CA GLN A 67 4.45 -6.13 10.59
C GLN A 67 5.76 -5.35 10.41
N CYS A 68 6.86 -6.03 10.11
CA CYS A 68 8.16 -5.38 9.91
C CYS A 68 8.10 -4.31 8.82
N PHE A 69 7.47 -4.62 7.69
CA PHE A 69 7.38 -3.72 6.55
C PHE A 69 6.48 -2.52 6.86
N PHE A 70 5.29 -2.74 7.41
CA PHE A 70 4.37 -1.64 7.77
C PHE A 70 4.94 -0.75 8.86
N GLN A 71 5.61 -1.33 9.86
CA GLN A 71 6.27 -0.56 10.91
C GLN A 71 7.44 0.27 10.34
N GLY A 72 8.27 -0.32 9.47
CA GLY A 72 9.35 0.39 8.82
C GLY A 72 8.89 1.49 7.87
N ALA A 73 7.69 1.37 7.31
CA ALA A 73 7.04 2.38 6.50
C ALA A 73 6.25 3.42 7.33
N GLY A 74 6.13 3.24 8.64
CA GLY A 74 5.41 4.14 9.54
C GLY A 74 3.88 3.98 9.53
N PHE A 75 3.34 2.91 8.95
CA PHE A 75 1.88 2.69 8.87
C PHE A 75 1.29 2.02 10.11
N VAL A 76 2.14 1.35 10.89
CA VAL A 76 1.76 0.75 12.17
C VAL A 76 2.86 0.99 13.20
N ASP A 77 2.52 0.94 14.49
CA ASP A 77 3.51 0.90 15.57
C ASP A 77 4.07 -0.51 15.83
N GLN A 78 4.90 -0.64 16.87
CA GLN A 78 5.50 -1.90 17.31
C GLN A 78 4.48 -2.97 17.74
N ASP A 79 3.27 -2.56 18.14
CA ASP A 79 2.20 -3.44 18.61
C ASP A 79 1.21 -3.76 17.47
N GLY A 80 1.44 -3.22 16.27
CA GLY A 80 0.56 -3.36 15.11
C GLY A 80 -0.66 -2.45 15.15
N ASN A 81 -0.68 -1.41 15.98
CA ASN A 81 -1.72 -0.37 15.93
C ASN A 81 -1.51 0.50 14.69
N VAL A 82 -2.59 0.84 14.00
CA VAL A 82 -2.54 1.64 12.78
C VAL A 82 -2.23 3.10 13.06
N GLN A 83 -1.21 3.62 12.38
CA GLN A 83 -0.88 5.04 12.30
C GLN A 83 -1.80 5.68 11.25
N THR A 84 -2.97 6.13 11.72
CA THR A 84 -4.10 6.49 10.87
C THR A 84 -3.78 7.68 9.96
N GLU A 85 -3.06 8.67 10.46
CA GLU A 85 -2.74 9.89 9.71
C GLU A 85 -1.78 9.58 8.55
N GLU A 86 -0.67 8.91 8.85
CA GLU A 86 0.38 8.53 7.93
C GLU A 86 -0.13 7.60 6.82
N LEU A 87 -0.96 6.62 7.20
CA LEU A 87 -1.54 5.68 6.26
C LEU A 87 -2.59 6.34 5.37
N THR A 88 -3.39 7.27 5.92
CA THR A 88 -4.36 8.05 5.15
C THR A 88 -3.64 8.97 4.16
N GLU A 89 -2.63 9.71 4.59
CA GLU A 89 -1.84 10.59 3.72
C GLU A 89 -1.23 9.79 2.56
N LYS A 90 -0.65 8.63 2.86
CA LYS A 90 -0.06 7.77 1.83
C LYS A 90 -1.10 7.29 0.82
N LEU A 91 -2.25 6.80 1.27
CA LEU A 91 -3.32 6.35 0.39
C LEU A 91 -3.96 7.51 -0.40
N ALA A 92 -4.14 8.68 0.24
CA ALA A 92 -4.74 9.85 -0.36
C ALA A 92 -3.88 10.40 -1.51
N SER A 93 -2.55 10.31 -1.39
CA SER A 93 -1.62 10.70 -2.46
C SER A 93 -1.81 9.90 -3.76
N GLU A 94 -2.36 8.68 -3.67
CA GLU A 94 -2.55 7.78 -4.81
C GLU A 94 -4.02 7.70 -5.27
N TYR A 95 -4.96 7.70 -4.32
CA TYR A 95 -6.39 7.40 -4.58
C TYR A 95 -7.35 8.56 -4.26
N GLY A 96 -6.84 9.65 -3.67
CA GLY A 96 -7.64 10.78 -3.19
C GLY A 96 -8.13 10.62 -1.74
N GLN A 97 -8.36 11.76 -1.08
CA GLN A 97 -8.65 11.83 0.35
C GLN A 97 -9.87 11.00 0.78
N GLU A 98 -10.99 11.14 0.08
CA GLU A 98 -12.25 10.48 0.44
C GLU A 98 -12.14 8.95 0.44
N LYS A 99 -11.53 8.38 -0.61
CA LYS A 99 -11.30 6.93 -0.72
C LYS A 99 -10.32 6.43 0.35
N ALA A 100 -9.30 7.22 0.67
CA ALA A 100 -8.34 6.90 1.71
C ALA A 100 -9.02 6.88 3.10
N ASP A 101 -9.78 7.93 3.43
CA ASP A 101 -10.51 8.05 4.69
C ASP A 101 -11.46 6.87 4.89
N GLU A 102 -12.23 6.51 3.85
CA GLU A 102 -13.17 5.39 3.92
C GLU A 102 -12.44 4.07 4.20
N LEU A 103 -11.37 3.79 3.44
CA LEU A 103 -10.64 2.53 3.58
C LEU A 103 -9.95 2.40 4.94
N VAL A 104 -9.30 3.48 5.42
CA VAL A 104 -8.64 3.47 6.73
C VAL A 104 -9.68 3.34 7.84
N ALA A 105 -10.80 4.08 7.78
CA ALA A 105 -11.87 3.96 8.78
C ALA A 105 -12.41 2.53 8.86
N ARG A 106 -12.54 1.85 7.70
CA ARG A 106 -13.01 0.46 7.60
C ARG A 106 -12.03 -0.55 8.20
N CYS A 107 -10.74 -0.40 7.94
CA CYS A 107 -9.76 -1.45 8.25
C CYS A 107 -8.84 -1.18 9.45
N ARG A 108 -8.83 0.04 10.01
CA ARG A 108 -7.94 0.39 11.14
C ARG A 108 -8.15 -0.46 12.39
N ASN A 109 -9.31 -1.09 12.54
CA ASN A 109 -9.62 -1.97 13.66
C ASN A 109 -9.08 -3.39 13.40
N ASN A 110 -7.77 -3.53 13.44
CA ASN A 110 -7.05 -4.77 13.17
C ASN A 110 -6.76 -5.54 14.47
N ALA A 111 -7.79 -6.17 15.04
CA ALA A 111 -7.63 -7.03 16.22
C ALA A 111 -6.78 -8.27 15.88
N GLY A 112 -6.01 -8.80 16.82
CA GLY A 112 -5.18 -10.00 16.63
C GLY A 112 -4.39 -10.31 17.91
N PRO A 113 -3.88 -11.53 18.08
CA PRO A 113 -3.17 -11.93 19.31
C PRO A 113 -1.81 -11.25 19.48
N ASP A 114 -1.22 -10.70 18.42
CA ASP A 114 0.06 -10.00 18.44
C ASP A 114 0.22 -9.08 17.21
N ALA A 115 1.29 -8.28 17.20
CA ALA A 115 1.59 -7.31 16.13
C ALA A 115 1.63 -7.93 14.72
N CYS A 116 2.18 -9.15 14.57
CA CYS A 116 2.26 -9.81 13.27
C CYS A 116 0.86 -10.12 12.72
N GLU A 117 -0.01 -10.70 13.55
CA GLU A 117 -1.39 -11.02 13.15
C GLU A 117 -2.23 -9.77 12.93
N ARG A 118 -2.02 -8.71 13.72
CA ARG A 118 -2.72 -7.43 13.57
C ARG A 118 -2.37 -6.76 12.25
N SER A 119 -1.08 -6.62 11.93
CA SER A 119 -0.65 -6.03 10.66
C SER A 119 -1.02 -6.87 9.46
N PHE A 120 -0.99 -8.20 9.59
CA PHE A 120 -1.46 -9.08 8.54
C PHE A 120 -2.97 -8.93 8.27
N ARG A 121 -3.81 -8.83 9.31
CA ARG A 121 -5.25 -8.57 9.14
C ARG A 121 -5.54 -7.21 8.52
N LEU A 122 -4.73 -6.20 8.82
CA LEU A 122 -4.81 -4.91 8.13
C LEU A 122 -4.57 -5.07 6.62
N LEU A 123 -3.51 -5.79 6.23
CA LEU A 123 -3.24 -6.10 4.81
C LEU A 123 -4.40 -6.85 4.16
N GLN A 124 -4.94 -7.88 4.82
CA GLN A 124 -6.08 -8.64 4.30
C GLN A 124 -7.29 -7.75 4.05
N CYS A 125 -7.67 -6.91 5.02
CA CYS A 125 -8.78 -5.98 4.87
C CYS A 125 -8.56 -5.02 3.68
N TYR A 126 -7.33 -4.53 3.46
CA TYR A 126 -7.02 -3.70 2.30
C TYR A 126 -7.07 -4.46 0.97
N MET A 127 -6.62 -5.72 0.93
CA MET A 127 -6.71 -6.52 -0.30
C MET A 127 -8.16 -6.84 -0.66
N GLU A 128 -8.99 -7.18 0.33
CA GLU A 128 -10.43 -7.43 0.15
C GLU A 128 -11.18 -6.18 -0.35
N ASN A 129 -10.76 -5.00 0.10
CA ASN A 129 -11.39 -3.73 -0.25
C ASN A 129 -10.64 -2.96 -1.35
N ARG A 130 -9.60 -3.55 -1.97
CA ARG A 130 -8.80 -2.86 -2.99
C ARG A 130 -9.63 -2.33 -4.15
N ALA A 131 -10.72 -3.02 -4.49
CA ALA A 131 -11.67 -2.58 -5.53
C ALA A 131 -12.34 -1.24 -5.22
N SER A 132 -12.47 -0.83 -3.95
CA SER A 132 -13.06 0.47 -3.57
C SER A 132 -12.11 1.66 -3.83
N LEU A 133 -10.82 1.38 -4.05
CA LEU A 133 -9.82 2.40 -4.36
C LEU A 133 -9.77 2.76 -5.86
N ILE A 134 -10.28 1.87 -6.73
CA ILE A 134 -10.22 2.01 -8.20
C ILE A 134 -11.42 2.80 -8.74
#